data_AF-A0A7N0U2X7-F1
#
_entry.id   AF-A0A7N0U2X7-F1
#
_cell.length_a   1.000
_cell.length_b   1.000
_cell.length_c   1.000
_cell.angle_alpha   90.00
_cell.angle_beta   90.00
_cell.angle_gamma   90.00
#
_symmetry.space_group_name_H-M   'P 1'
#
loop_
_entity.id
_entity.type
_entity.pdbx_description
1 polymer ?
#
loop_
_entity_poly.entity_id
_entity_poly.type
_entity_poly.pdbx_seq_one_letter_code
_entity_poly.pdbx_strand_id
1 'polypeptide(L)'
;MTDKLCGKVVAARLQLYGCYMLYEVAGFTQISGLEMLYKTCSATNVAGVGFEERRDMAFQVMSNGVVTNHGFFTTSYEAIYVLGQCEGDVGDNDCGECVKTAIQKAQVECGSSISGQVYLHKCFLSYSYYPNGAPRRLPSSSPSSSGSGQNTGKTVAIILGGAAAVGFVVVCLMFARNLLRKKDDF
;
A
#
# COMPACT_ATOMS: atom_id res chain seq x y z
N MET A 1 -9.07 -8.60 -17.93
CA MET A 1 -8.90 -7.47 -16.98
C MET A 1 -8.25 -6.29 -17.69
N THR A 2 -7.20 -6.54 -18.47
CA THR A 2 -6.47 -5.51 -19.22
C THR A 2 -7.33 -4.78 -20.27
N ASP A 3 -8.19 -5.48 -21.02
CA ASP A 3 -9.12 -4.86 -21.99
C ASP A 3 -10.05 -3.79 -21.38
N LYS A 4 -10.43 -3.94 -20.10
CA LYS A 4 -11.31 -2.97 -19.43
C LYS A 4 -10.57 -1.70 -19.04
N LEU A 5 -9.26 -1.79 -18.80
CA LEU A 5 -8.42 -0.69 -18.31
C LEU A 5 -7.68 0.00 -19.46
N CYS A 6 -7.16 -0.78 -20.39
CA CYS A 6 -6.30 -0.32 -21.47
C CYS A 6 -7.00 -0.37 -22.84
N GLY A 7 -8.18 -0.98 -22.95
CA GLY A 7 -8.83 -1.22 -24.25
C GLY A 7 -8.12 -2.33 -25.05
N LYS A 8 -8.39 -2.38 -26.36
CA LYS A 8 -7.69 -3.27 -27.28
C LYS A 8 -6.36 -2.63 -27.69
N VAL A 9 -5.28 -3.02 -27.03
CA VAL A 9 -3.93 -2.46 -27.27
C VAL A 9 -2.91 -3.56 -27.54
N VAL A 10 -1.89 -3.21 -28.33
CA VAL A 10 -0.79 -4.11 -28.73
C VAL A 10 0.26 -4.32 -27.63
N ALA A 11 0.23 -3.48 -26.60
CA ALA A 11 1.06 -3.62 -25.41
C ALA A 11 0.31 -3.01 -24.22
N ALA A 12 0.42 -3.61 -23.05
CA ALA A 12 -0.08 -3.02 -21.82
C ALA A 12 0.78 -3.39 -20.62
N ARG A 13 0.96 -2.42 -19.73
CA ARG A 13 1.59 -2.58 -18.43
C ARG A 13 0.55 -2.31 -17.33
N LEU A 14 0.43 -3.24 -16.39
CA LEU A 14 -0.42 -3.09 -15.22
C LEU A 14 0.41 -3.37 -13.96
N GLN A 15 0.51 -2.36 -13.09
CA GLN A 15 1.23 -2.45 -11.82
C GLN A 15 0.26 -2.26 -10.66
N LEU A 16 0.13 -3.28 -9.82
CA LEU A 16 -0.65 -3.27 -8.59
C LEU A 16 0.28 -3.38 -7.39
N TYR A 17 -0.24 -3.21 -6.17
CA TYR A 17 0.57 -3.27 -4.95
C TYR A 17 1.29 -4.61 -4.72
N GLY A 18 0.77 -5.71 -5.25
CA GLY A 18 1.33 -7.05 -5.02
C GLY A 18 1.71 -7.81 -6.29
N CYS A 19 1.42 -7.27 -7.47
CA CYS A 19 1.74 -7.94 -8.72
C CYS A 19 1.91 -6.96 -9.87
N TYR A 20 2.64 -7.45 -10.85
CA TYR A 20 3.00 -6.79 -12.08
C TYR A 20 2.58 -7.64 -13.26
N MET A 21 2.06 -7.02 -14.32
CA MET A 21 1.80 -7.68 -15.59
C MET A 21 2.25 -6.77 -16.73
N LEU A 22 3.01 -7.35 -17.66
CA LEU A 22 3.37 -6.73 -18.94
C LEU A 22 3.07 -7.73 -20.04
N TYR A 23 2.41 -7.26 -21.10
CA TYR A 23 2.36 -7.98 -22.36
C TYR A 23 2.68 -7.01 -23.49
N GLU A 24 3.38 -7.52 -24.51
CA GLU A 24 3.78 -6.78 -25.70
C GLU A 24 3.71 -7.75 -26.89
N VAL A 25 3.22 -7.29 -28.05
CA VAL A 25 3.31 -8.07 -29.29
C VAL A 25 4.76 -8.14 -29.78
N ALA A 26 5.10 -9.19 -30.52
CA ALA A 26 6.43 -9.35 -31.09
C ALA A 26 6.81 -8.15 -31.99
N GLY A 27 8.05 -7.67 -31.87
CA GLY A 27 8.56 -6.52 -32.64
C GLY A 27 8.34 -5.15 -31.99
N PHE A 28 7.84 -5.11 -30.75
CA PHE A 28 7.77 -3.87 -29.99
C PHE A 28 9.18 -3.34 -29.66
N THR A 29 9.38 -2.02 -29.75
CA THR A 29 10.67 -1.38 -29.45
C THR A 29 10.96 -1.49 -27.96
N GLN A 30 12.08 -2.12 -27.59
CA GLN A 30 12.53 -2.12 -26.21
C GLN A 30 12.93 -0.69 -25.80
N ILE A 31 12.27 -0.19 -24.76
CA ILE A 31 12.68 1.04 -24.08
C ILE A 31 13.76 0.74 -23.04
N SER A 32 14.54 1.75 -22.67
CA SER A 32 15.59 1.57 -21.67
C SER A 32 15.00 1.06 -20.36
N GLY A 33 15.62 0.02 -19.77
CA GLY A 33 15.22 -0.48 -18.45
C GLY A 33 15.24 0.57 -17.34
N LEU A 34 16.00 1.65 -17.58
CA LEU A 34 16.21 2.78 -16.68
C LEU A 34 15.28 3.98 -16.96
N GLU A 35 14.32 3.84 -17.89
CA GLU A 35 13.33 4.90 -18.13
C GLU A 35 12.32 4.97 -16.98
N MET A 36 12.09 6.17 -16.43
CA MET A 36 11.06 6.38 -15.40
C MET A 36 9.69 6.41 -16.06
N LEU A 37 8.80 5.52 -15.61
CA LEU A 37 7.44 5.42 -16.14
C LEU A 37 6.43 6.19 -15.28
N TYR A 38 6.58 6.11 -13.96
CA TYR A 38 5.62 6.72 -13.04
C TYR A 38 6.25 6.98 -11.67
N LYS A 39 5.73 7.99 -10.98
CA LYS A 39 6.11 8.29 -9.59
C LYS A 39 4.92 8.79 -8.78
N THR A 40 4.92 8.45 -7.50
CA THR A 40 4.05 9.06 -6.48
C THR A 40 4.89 9.48 -5.31
N CYS A 41 4.64 10.68 -4.78
CA CYS A 41 5.26 11.17 -3.55
C CYS A 41 4.14 11.68 -2.66
N SER A 42 4.23 11.44 -1.35
CA SER A 42 3.27 11.97 -0.40
C SER A 42 3.31 13.50 -0.40
N ALA A 43 2.15 14.16 -0.34
CA ALA A 43 2.08 15.62 -0.16
C ALA A 43 2.62 16.08 1.20
N THR A 44 2.66 15.16 2.18
CA THR A 44 3.24 15.41 3.50
C THR A 44 4.74 15.21 3.45
N ASN A 45 5.47 16.21 3.92
CA ASN A 45 6.93 16.16 4.12
C ASN A 45 7.26 15.91 5.59
N VAL A 46 8.41 15.31 5.86
CA VAL A 46 8.92 15.17 7.22
C VAL A 46 9.54 16.50 7.65
N ALA A 47 9.09 17.05 8.78
CA ALA A 47 9.73 18.21 9.41
C ALA A 47 10.92 17.76 10.27
N GLY A 48 12.02 18.50 10.21
CA GLY A 48 13.22 18.28 11.02
C GLY A 48 14.42 17.75 10.23
N VAL A 49 15.55 17.65 10.93
CA VAL A 49 16.83 17.22 10.35
C VAL A 49 16.98 15.70 10.38
N GLY A 50 17.77 15.15 9.44
CA GLY A 50 18.16 13.74 9.44
C GLY A 50 17.13 12.74 8.89
N PHE A 51 15.99 13.19 8.35
CA PHE A 51 15.10 12.28 7.62
C PHE A 51 15.74 11.76 6.33
N GLU A 52 16.29 12.67 5.52
CA GLU A 52 16.88 12.34 4.21
C GLU A 52 18.09 11.41 4.36
N GLU A 53 18.93 11.65 5.37
CA GLU A 53 20.07 10.78 5.69
C GLU A 53 19.62 9.36 6.04
N ARG A 54 18.62 9.21 6.92
CA ARG A 54 18.06 7.89 7.27
C ARG A 54 17.42 7.21 6.06
N ARG A 55 16.74 7.97 5.20
CA ARG A 55 16.12 7.46 3.98
C ARG A 55 17.18 6.95 3.02
N ASP A 56 18.25 7.71 2.85
CA ASP A 56 19.33 7.38 1.93
C ASP A 56 20.13 6.17 2.45
N MET A 57 20.33 6.03 3.76
CA MET A 57 20.87 4.81 4.35
C MET A 57 19.96 3.60 4.13
N ALA A 58 18.64 3.75 4.33
CA ALA A 58 17.67 2.69 4.06
C ALA A 58 17.73 2.25 2.58
N PHE A 59 17.85 3.21 1.66
CA PHE A 59 18.04 2.95 0.23
C PHE A 59 19.32 2.19 -0.08
N GLN A 60 20.44 2.51 0.56
CA GLN A 60 21.70 1.77 0.36
C GLN A 60 21.58 0.32 0.84
N VAL A 61 21.00 0.08 2.02
CA VAL A 61 20.76 -1.28 2.53
C VAL A 61 19.88 -2.06 1.55
N MET A 62 18.82 -1.41 1.04
CA MET A 62 17.92 -2.03 0.07
C MET A 62 18.60 -2.32 -1.27
N SER A 63 19.42 -1.40 -1.78
CA SER A 63 20.14 -1.56 -3.04
C SER A 63 21.09 -2.75 -3.01
N ASN A 64 21.74 -3.02 -1.88
CA ASN A 64 22.57 -4.22 -1.73
C ASN A 64 21.71 -5.48 -1.59
N GLY A 65 20.61 -5.38 -0.83
CA GLY A 65 19.69 -6.48 -0.61
C GLY A 65 19.03 -7.00 -1.89
N VAL A 66 18.66 -6.14 -2.84
CA VAL A 66 18.05 -6.59 -4.11
C VAL A 66 19.01 -7.42 -4.95
N VAL A 67 20.31 -7.10 -4.93
CA VAL A 67 21.33 -7.86 -5.66
C VAL A 67 21.55 -9.22 -5.00
N THR A 68 21.64 -9.27 -3.67
CA THR A 68 21.89 -10.53 -2.94
C THR A 68 20.68 -11.45 -2.88
N ASN A 69 19.46 -10.92 -3.05
CA ASN A 69 18.21 -11.67 -3.03
C ASN A 69 17.57 -11.80 -4.43
N HIS A 70 18.37 -11.66 -5.49
CA HIS A 70 17.95 -11.92 -6.87
C HIS A 70 16.68 -11.16 -7.29
N GLY A 71 16.68 -9.85 -7.04
CA GLY A 71 15.69 -8.93 -7.59
C GLY A 71 14.56 -8.52 -6.64
N PHE A 72 14.46 -9.02 -5.41
CA PHE A 72 13.48 -8.51 -4.45
C PHE A 72 14.05 -8.37 -3.05
N PHE A 73 13.86 -7.20 -2.43
CA PHE A 73 14.27 -7.00 -1.05
C PHE A 73 13.42 -5.95 -0.35
N THR A 74 13.15 -6.20 0.94
CA THR A 74 12.51 -5.24 1.81
C THR A 74 13.16 -5.23 3.18
N THR A 75 13.24 -4.05 3.78
CA THR A 75 13.76 -3.88 5.13
C THR A 75 13.16 -2.64 5.79
N SER A 76 13.37 -2.52 7.09
CA SER A 76 13.13 -1.28 7.83
C SER A 76 14.43 -0.80 8.46
N TYR A 77 14.79 0.45 8.20
CA TYR A 77 15.96 1.09 8.77
C TYR A 77 15.53 2.39 9.45
N GLU A 78 15.75 2.51 10.75
CA GLU A 78 15.45 3.71 11.56
C GLU A 78 14.10 4.38 11.23
N ALA A 79 13.01 3.61 11.35
CA ALA A 79 11.62 4.01 11.04
C ALA A 79 11.28 4.20 9.55
N ILE A 80 12.18 3.88 8.62
CA ILE A 80 11.91 3.93 7.18
C ILE A 80 11.80 2.51 6.65
N TYR A 81 10.60 2.15 6.21
CA TYR A 81 10.38 0.92 5.46
C TYR A 81 10.73 1.17 3.99
N VAL A 82 11.45 0.24 3.38
CA VAL A 82 11.84 0.27 1.97
C VAL A 82 11.58 -1.07 1.30
N LEU A 83 11.26 -1.02 0.01
CA LEU A 83 11.12 -2.19 -0.84
C LEU A 83 11.68 -1.86 -2.23
N GLY A 84 12.56 -2.72 -2.70
CA GLY A 84 13.10 -2.71 -4.06
C GLY A 84 12.74 -4.00 -4.78
N GLN A 85 12.34 -3.88 -6.04
CA GLN A 85 11.97 -5.03 -6.86
C GLN A 85 12.41 -4.82 -8.31
N CYS A 86 13.00 -5.83 -8.92
CA CYS A 86 13.33 -5.90 -10.33
C CYS A 86 12.38 -6.87 -11.04
N GLU A 87 12.21 -6.71 -12.36
CA GLU A 87 11.54 -7.71 -13.17
C GLU A 87 12.35 -9.03 -13.17
N GLY A 88 11.66 -10.17 -13.26
CA GLY A 88 12.28 -11.48 -13.08
C GLY A 88 13.23 -11.92 -14.21
N ASP A 89 13.28 -11.17 -15.31
CA ASP A 89 14.20 -11.38 -16.44
C ASP A 89 15.47 -10.52 -16.35
N VAL A 90 15.61 -9.71 -15.30
CA VAL A 90 16.75 -8.80 -15.09
C VAL A 90 17.84 -9.50 -14.30
N GLY A 91 19.08 -9.49 -14.81
CA GLY A 91 20.24 -10.04 -14.10
C GLY A 91 20.62 -9.22 -12.87
N ASP A 92 21.31 -9.83 -11.89
CA ASP A 92 21.62 -9.21 -10.59
C ASP A 92 22.34 -7.85 -10.71
N ASN A 93 23.30 -7.73 -11.64
CA ASN A 93 24.04 -6.48 -11.85
C ASN A 93 23.13 -5.36 -12.39
N ASP A 94 22.34 -5.67 -13.42
CA ASP A 94 21.43 -4.72 -14.07
C ASP A 94 20.29 -4.34 -13.11
N CYS A 95 19.88 -5.26 -12.25
CA CYS A 95 18.93 -5.00 -11.17
C CYS A 95 19.50 -3.98 -10.17
N GLY A 96 20.76 -4.17 -9.75
CA GLY A 96 21.48 -3.23 -8.90
C GLY A 96 21.58 -1.85 -9.52
N GLU A 97 21.87 -1.76 -10.82
CA GLU A 97 21.91 -0.48 -11.55
C GLU A 97 20.51 0.16 -11.62
N CYS A 98 19.49 -0.59 -12.00
CA CYS A 98 18.12 -0.07 -12.09
C CYS A 98 17.65 0.50 -10.76
N VAL A 99 17.84 -0.23 -9.66
CA VAL A 99 17.42 0.23 -8.33
C VAL A 99 18.24 1.45 -7.88
N LYS A 100 19.53 1.54 -8.22
CA LYS A 100 20.32 2.77 -7.99
C LYS A 100 19.76 3.96 -8.76
N THR A 101 19.36 3.78 -10.01
CA THR A 101 18.67 4.82 -10.77
C THR A 101 17.34 5.21 -10.11
N ALA A 102 16.57 4.24 -9.61
CA ALA A 102 15.33 4.48 -8.85
C ALA A 102 15.56 5.35 -7.61
N ILE A 103 16.64 5.08 -6.89
CA ILE A 103 17.06 5.86 -5.72
C ILE A 103 17.34 7.30 -6.12
N GLN A 104 18.18 7.53 -7.13
CA GLN A 104 18.50 8.88 -7.61
C GLN A 104 17.24 9.64 -8.02
N LYS A 105 16.34 8.97 -8.73
CA LYS A 105 15.05 9.55 -9.10
C LYS A 105 14.18 9.87 -7.89
N ALA A 106 14.08 8.98 -6.90
CA ALA A 106 13.32 9.22 -5.68
C ALA A 106 13.86 10.42 -4.89
N GLN A 107 15.18 10.57 -4.82
CA GLN A 107 15.84 11.68 -4.12
C GLN A 107 15.49 13.03 -4.77
N VAL A 108 15.52 13.11 -6.10
CA VAL A 108 15.18 14.33 -6.86
C VAL A 108 13.68 14.60 -6.86
N GLU A 109 12.87 13.57 -7.10
CA GLU A 109 11.44 13.72 -7.39
C GLU A 109 10.55 13.74 -6.15
N CYS A 110 10.98 13.10 -5.06
CA CYS A 110 10.21 12.99 -3.83
C CYS A 110 10.85 13.70 -2.63
N GLY A 111 12.12 14.15 -2.69
CA GLY A 111 12.74 15.00 -1.68
C GLY A 111 12.38 14.61 -0.24
N SER A 112 11.88 15.54 0.56
CA SER A 112 11.50 15.32 1.96
C SER A 112 10.13 14.65 2.17
N SER A 113 9.49 14.11 1.13
CA SER A 113 8.19 13.44 1.22
C SER A 113 8.28 12.22 2.14
N ILE A 114 7.29 12.06 3.03
CA ILE A 114 7.28 10.98 4.03
C ILE A 114 7.19 9.58 3.42
N SER A 115 6.73 9.48 2.17
CA SER A 115 6.64 8.24 1.42
C SER A 115 6.71 8.54 -0.06
N GLY A 116 7.12 7.53 -0.83
CA GLY A 116 7.17 7.63 -2.28
C GLY A 116 7.25 6.25 -2.94
N GLN A 117 6.87 6.23 -4.20
CA GLN A 117 6.97 5.08 -5.09
C GLN A 117 7.52 5.57 -6.42
N VAL A 118 8.57 4.92 -6.93
CA VAL A 118 9.19 5.21 -8.21
C VAL A 118 9.20 3.93 -9.03
N TYR A 119 8.62 4.02 -10.23
CA TYR A 119 8.53 2.92 -11.18
C TYR A 119 9.39 3.26 -12.40
N LEU A 120 10.45 2.49 -12.58
CA LEU A 120 11.20 2.45 -13.82
C LEU A 120 10.68 1.31 -14.70
N HIS A 121 11.19 1.22 -15.92
CA HIS A 121 10.80 0.17 -16.82
C HIS A 121 11.13 -1.22 -16.26
N LYS A 122 12.31 -1.45 -15.67
CA LYS A 122 12.71 -2.78 -15.19
C LYS A 122 12.76 -2.96 -13.68
N CYS A 123 12.43 -1.93 -12.90
CA CYS A 123 12.43 -2.03 -11.45
C CYS A 123 11.51 -1.00 -10.77
N PHE A 124 11.26 -1.24 -9.50
CA PHE A 124 10.37 -0.49 -8.63
C PHE A 124 11.05 -0.26 -7.28
N LEU A 125 10.88 0.95 -6.75
CA LEU A 125 11.28 1.34 -5.41
C LEU A 125 10.08 1.94 -4.69
N SER A 126 9.89 1.57 -3.42
CA SER A 126 8.96 2.27 -2.52
C SER A 126 9.57 2.48 -1.15
N TYR A 127 9.16 3.56 -0.50
CA TYR A 127 9.52 3.85 0.88
C TYR A 127 8.39 4.51 1.65
N SER A 128 8.40 4.34 2.97
CA SER A 128 7.44 4.97 3.88
C SER A 128 8.04 5.17 5.26
N TYR A 129 7.88 6.38 5.79
CA TYR A 129 8.30 6.75 7.12
C TYR A 129 7.22 6.43 8.16
N TYR A 130 7.61 5.73 9.21
CA TYR A 130 6.75 5.32 10.32
C TYR A 130 7.34 5.80 11.65
N PRO A 131 7.03 7.04 12.10
CA PRO A 131 7.63 7.61 13.31
C PRO A 131 7.37 6.76 14.57
N ASN A 132 6.30 5.97 14.57
CA ASN A 132 5.93 5.07 15.66
C ASN A 132 6.37 3.61 15.43
N GLY A 133 7.27 3.37 14.48
CA GLY A 133 7.72 2.05 14.06
C GLY A 133 6.94 1.48 12.88
N ALA A 134 7.65 0.86 11.94
CA ALA A 134 7.04 0.23 10.77
C ALA A 134 6.20 -0.99 11.17
N PRO A 135 5.05 -1.25 10.51
CA PRO A 135 4.28 -2.47 10.74
C PRO A 135 5.16 -3.68 10.42
N ARG A 136 5.36 -4.59 11.38
CA ARG A 136 6.05 -5.86 11.10
C ARG A 136 5.20 -6.69 10.16
N ARG A 137 5.56 -6.72 8.87
CA ARG A 137 5.01 -7.69 7.91
C ARG A 137 5.69 -9.03 8.21
N LEU A 138 4.95 -9.99 8.78
CA LEU A 138 5.37 -11.39 8.73
C LEU A 138 5.35 -11.84 7.25
N PRO A 139 6.32 -12.64 6.80
CA PRO A 139 6.27 -13.24 5.47
C PRO A 139 4.97 -14.06 5.36
N SER A 140 4.22 -13.82 4.30
CA SER A 140 2.94 -14.47 4.03
C SER A 140 3.16 -15.91 3.57
N SER A 141 3.28 -16.83 4.53
CA SER A 141 2.87 -18.22 4.29
C SER A 141 1.34 -18.34 4.50
N SER A 142 0.71 -19.18 3.68
CA SER A 142 -0.72 -19.39 3.43
C SER A 142 -1.64 -19.57 4.67
N PRO A 143 -2.98 -19.50 4.53
CA PRO A 143 -3.90 -19.08 5.58
C PRO A 143 -4.11 -20.17 6.64
N SER A 144 -3.79 -19.86 7.89
CA SER A 144 -4.33 -20.58 9.04
C SER A 144 -5.60 -19.88 9.51
N SER A 145 -6.71 -20.58 9.35
CA SER A 145 -7.98 -20.30 10.00
C SER A 145 -7.83 -20.31 11.52
N SER A 146 -8.12 -19.19 12.17
CA SER A 146 -8.99 -19.07 13.37
C SER A 146 -8.60 -17.87 14.24
N GLY A 147 -9.60 -17.06 14.63
CA GLY A 147 -9.57 -16.36 15.92
C GLY A 147 -9.49 -14.83 15.91
N SER A 148 -10.64 -14.17 15.65
CA SER A 148 -11.14 -13.00 16.40
C SER A 148 -10.13 -11.89 16.79
N GLY A 149 -9.79 -11.02 15.83
CA GLY A 149 -9.29 -9.67 16.14
C GLY A 149 -10.46 -8.68 16.20
N GLN A 150 -10.95 -8.39 17.41
CA GLN A 150 -12.05 -7.46 17.64
C GLN A 150 -11.63 -6.04 17.21
N ASN A 151 -12.31 -5.50 16.20
CA ASN A 151 -12.26 -4.09 15.88
C ASN A 151 -13.08 -3.34 16.94
N THR A 152 -12.42 -2.83 17.99
CA THR A 152 -13.05 -2.11 19.12
C THR A 152 -14.03 -1.03 18.66
N GLY A 153 -13.78 -0.39 17.51
CA GLY A 153 -14.70 0.59 16.92
C GLY A 153 -16.02 0.01 16.37
N LYS A 154 -16.03 -1.22 15.84
CA LYS A 154 -17.25 -1.86 15.33
C LYS A 154 -18.11 -2.42 16.47
N THR A 155 -17.48 -2.91 17.54
CA THR A 155 -18.18 -3.46 18.72
C THR A 155 -18.96 -2.37 19.47
N VAL A 156 -18.38 -1.17 19.63
CA VAL A 156 -19.03 -0.04 20.31
C VAL A 156 -20.25 0.47 19.53
N ALA A 157 -20.17 0.53 18.19
CA ALA A 157 -21.29 0.97 17.34
C ALA A 157 -22.50 0.02 17.41
N ILE A 158 -22.27 -1.29 17.48
CA ILE A 158 -23.33 -2.31 17.58
C ILE A 158 -24.04 -2.22 18.93
N ILE A 159 -23.29 -2.06 20.03
CA ILE A 159 -23.84 -1.99 21.39
C ILE A 159 -24.67 -0.71 21.57
N LEU A 160 -24.16 0.44 21.12
CA LEU A 160 -24.88 1.72 21.22
C LEU A 160 -26.12 1.75 20.30
N GLY A 161 -26.01 1.20 19.09
CA GLY A 161 -27.15 1.10 18.17
C GLY A 161 -28.27 0.20 18.71
N GLY A 162 -27.91 -0.95 19.29
CA GLY A 162 -28.87 -1.89 19.89
C GLY A 162 -29.64 -1.29 21.06
N ALA A 163 -28.97 -0.59 21.97
CA ALA A 163 -29.62 0.03 23.13
C ALA A 163 -30.63 1.13 22.72
N ALA A 164 -30.27 1.96 21.73
CA ALA A 164 -31.16 3.01 21.23
C ALA A 164 -32.41 2.43 20.55
N ALA A 165 -32.25 1.36 19.76
CA ALA A 165 -33.37 0.70 19.08
C ALA A 165 -34.36 0.07 20.07
N VAL A 166 -33.86 -0.63 21.10
CA VAL A 166 -34.71 -1.22 22.15
C VAL A 166 -35.46 -0.14 22.92
N GLY A 167 -34.78 0.96 23.27
CA GLY A 167 -35.41 2.11 23.92
C GLY A 167 -36.54 2.70 23.08
N PHE A 168 -36.32 2.90 21.78
CA PHE A 168 -37.33 3.43 20.87
C PHE A 168 -38.56 2.52 20.76
N VAL A 169 -38.35 1.20 20.66
CA VAL A 169 -39.45 0.21 20.60
C VAL A 169 -40.30 0.23 21.87
N VAL A 170 -39.67 0.32 23.06
CA VAL A 170 -40.41 0.38 24.33
C VAL A 170 -41.27 1.65 24.42
N VAL A 171 -40.73 2.80 23.99
CA VAL A 171 -41.49 4.07 23.95
C VAL A 171 -42.67 3.97 22.99
N CYS A 172 -42.48 3.41 21.79
CA CYS A 172 -43.56 3.19 20.84
C CYS A 172 -44.64 2.25 21.39
N LEU A 173 -44.26 1.17 22.09
CA LEU A 173 -45.22 0.24 22.70
C LEU A 173 -46.00 0.89 23.85
N MET A 174 -45.36 1.74 24.66
CA MET A 174 -46.04 2.50 25.71
C MET A 174 -47.06 3.49 25.13
N PHE A 175 -46.70 4.19 24.05
CA PHE A 175 -47.62 5.09 23.35
C PHE A 175 -48.80 4.33 22.71
N ALA A 176 -48.53 3.21 22.04
CA ALA A 176 -49.58 2.37 21.46
C ALA A 176 -50.54 1.84 22.53
N ARG A 177 -50.02 1.37 23.68
CA ARG A 177 -50.85 0.96 24.82
C ARG A 177 -51.70 2.09 25.39
N ASN A 178 -51.16 3.31 25.46
CA ASN A 178 -51.91 4.47 25.95
C ASN A 178 -53.03 4.87 24.97
N LEU A 179 -52.78 4.77 23.67
CA LEU A 179 -53.79 5.02 22.63
C LEU A 179 -54.86 3.93 22.58
N LEU A 180 -54.52 2.67 22.87
CA LEU A 180 -55.47 1.57 22.95
C LEU A 180 -56.36 1.67 24.21
N ARG A 181 -55.79 2.03 25.38
CA ARG A 181 -56.59 2.27 26.60
C ARG A 181 -57.62 3.39 26.40
N LYS A 182 -57.29 4.44 25.65
CA LYS A 182 -58.23 5.51 25.30
C LYS A 182 -59.39 5.06 24.40
N LYS A 183 -59.28 3.90 23.76
CA LYS A 183 -60.30 3.37 22.84
C LYS A 183 -61.28 2.41 23.51
N ASP A 184 -60.92 1.88 24.69
CA ASP A 184 -61.79 1.04 25.51
C ASP A 184 -62.73 1.87 26.41
N ASP A 185 -62.56 3.20 26.45
CA ASP A 185 -63.37 4.16 27.22
C ASP A 185 -64.45 4.89 26.38
N PHE A 186 -64.82 4.36 25.20
CA PHE A 186 -65.87 4.92 24.33
C PHE A 186 -66.82 3.86 23.77
#